data_AF-A0AAU8G7T0-F1
#
_entry.id   AF-A0AAU8G7T0-F1
#
_cell.length_a   1.000
_cell.length_b   1.000
_cell.length_c   1.000
_cell.angle_alpha   90.00
_cell.angle_beta   90.00
_cell.angle_gamma   90.00
#
_symmetry.space_group_name_H-M   'P 1'
#
loop_
_entity.id
_entity.type
_entity.pdbx_description
1 polymer ?
#
loop_
_entity_poly.entity_id
_entity_poly.type
_entity_poly.pdbx_seq_one_letter_code
_entity_poly.pdbx_strand_id
1 'polypeptide(L)'
;MTGSFDLRLLYSREDIAAMVRALAARISADYAGKELLVIGVLKGAVVFLADLIRELTIPAEVDFIGLSSYGDGVTTCGEVEVTAFPAASIESRHILVVEDIIDTGLCLDALLKFLAARRPASVRVCALMDKPARRQVKVEVAYSGFTLPDKFVVGYGLDFAQRYRQLPQIYTLEEAPVERQLASDD
;
A
#
# COMPACT_ATOMS: atom_id res chain seq x y z
N MET A 1 16.71 6.54 -18.34
CA MET A 1 15.53 7.05 -19.06
C MET A 1 15.23 8.44 -18.51
N THR A 2 15.47 9.49 -19.29
CA THR A 2 15.27 10.90 -18.94
C THR A 2 13.98 11.40 -19.61
N GLY A 3 12.83 10.92 -19.12
CA GLY A 3 11.54 11.52 -19.43
C GLY A 3 11.20 12.55 -18.35
N SER A 4 10.70 13.72 -18.74
CA SER A 4 10.01 14.61 -17.81
C SER A 4 8.64 14.00 -17.49
N PHE A 5 8.23 14.01 -16.24
CA PHE A 5 6.93 13.50 -15.82
C PHE A 5 6.09 14.62 -15.22
N ASP A 6 4.81 14.66 -15.58
CA ASP A 6 3.82 15.57 -15.00
C ASP A 6 3.06 14.87 -13.88
N LEU A 7 2.82 15.60 -12.79
CA LEU A 7 1.97 15.16 -11.69
C LEU A 7 0.57 15.70 -11.88
N ARG A 8 -0.42 14.82 -12.04
CA ARG A 8 -1.83 15.21 -12.01
C ARG A 8 -2.49 14.74 -10.73
N LEU A 9 -3.14 15.68 -10.03
CA LEU A 9 -3.82 15.38 -8.76
C LEU A 9 -4.90 14.33 -8.97
N LEU A 10 -4.84 13.25 -8.20
CA LEU A 10 -5.80 12.16 -8.25
C LEU A 10 -6.70 12.17 -7.01
N TYR A 11 -6.12 12.32 -5.81
CA TYR A 11 -6.85 12.39 -4.55
C TYR A 11 -6.29 13.50 -3.67
N SER A 12 -7.15 14.38 -3.18
CA SER A 12 -6.76 15.45 -2.27
C SER A 12 -6.47 14.93 -0.86
N ARG A 13 -5.94 15.80 0.02
CA ARG A 13 -5.75 15.46 1.44
C ARG A 13 -7.09 15.11 2.11
N GLU A 14 -8.14 15.83 1.74
CA GLU A 14 -9.49 15.70 2.27
C GLU A 14 -10.10 14.37 1.85
N ASP A 15 -9.94 13.97 0.58
CA ASP A 15 -10.39 12.68 0.06
C ASP A 15 -9.73 11.52 0.82
N ILE A 16 -8.40 11.62 1.00
CA ILE A 16 -7.61 10.61 1.73
C ILE A 16 -8.07 10.54 3.18
N ALA A 17 -8.17 11.67 3.88
CA ALA A 17 -8.59 11.69 5.28
C ALA A 17 -10.02 11.14 5.48
N ALA A 18 -10.94 11.43 4.56
CA ALA A 18 -12.29 10.87 4.60
C ALA A 18 -12.28 9.35 4.41
N MET A 19 -11.48 8.85 3.46
CA MET A 19 -11.30 7.42 3.21
C MET A 19 -10.69 6.72 4.44
N VAL A 20 -9.62 7.27 5.03
CA VAL A 20 -8.98 6.69 6.22
C VAL A 20 -9.97 6.57 7.38
N ARG A 21 -10.74 7.63 7.66
CA ARG A 21 -11.79 7.60 8.71
C ARG A 21 -12.83 6.51 8.47
N ALA A 22 -13.28 6.35 7.22
CA ALA A 22 -14.25 5.32 6.88
C ALA A 22 -13.70 3.90 7.07
N LEU A 23 -12.43 3.66 6.70
CA LEU A 23 -11.78 2.37 6.94
C LEU A 23 -11.59 2.11 8.43
N ALA A 24 -11.08 3.09 9.17
CA ALA A 24 -10.82 2.98 10.61
C ALA A 24 -12.10 2.67 11.40
N ALA A 25 -13.23 3.30 11.05
CA ALA A 25 -14.53 3.02 11.67
C ALA A 25 -14.97 1.56 11.44
N ARG A 26 -14.84 1.05 10.21
CA ARG A 26 -15.16 -0.35 9.87
C ARG A 26 -14.26 -1.34 10.60
N ILE A 27 -12.95 -1.09 10.60
CA ILE A 27 -11.96 -1.93 11.30
C ILE A 27 -12.25 -1.94 12.80
N SER A 28 -12.51 -0.78 13.39
CA SER A 28 -12.80 -0.67 14.83
C SER A 28 -14.06 -1.45 15.22
N ALA A 29 -15.09 -1.46 14.37
CA ALA A 29 -16.30 -2.24 14.60
C ALA A 29 -16.03 -3.76 14.52
N ASP A 30 -15.34 -4.21 13.46
CA ASP A 30 -15.05 -5.62 13.22
C ASP A 30 -14.12 -6.25 14.28
N TYR A 31 -13.27 -5.43 14.89
CA TYR A 31 -12.29 -5.85 15.90
C TYR A 31 -12.61 -5.36 17.32
N ALA A 32 -13.83 -4.88 17.58
CA ALA A 32 -14.26 -4.51 18.92
C ALA A 32 -14.07 -5.68 19.91
N GLY A 33 -13.34 -5.43 21.01
CA GLY A 33 -13.04 -6.43 22.03
C GLY A 33 -12.01 -7.49 21.63
N LYS A 34 -11.30 -7.33 20.51
CA LYS A 34 -10.25 -8.25 20.05
C LYS A 34 -8.88 -7.62 20.20
N GLU A 35 -7.87 -8.46 20.45
CA GLU A 35 -6.46 -8.03 20.44
C GLU A 35 -5.94 -7.94 19.00
N LEU A 36 -5.96 -6.73 18.45
CA LEU A 36 -5.53 -6.44 17.08
C LEU A 36 -4.02 -6.14 17.02
N LEU A 37 -3.31 -6.87 16.16
CA LEU A 37 -1.96 -6.53 15.70
C LEU A 37 -2.05 -5.97 14.28
N VAL A 38 -1.65 -4.72 14.10
CA VAL A 38 -1.59 -4.05 12.80
C VAL A 38 -0.15 -4.12 12.31
N ILE A 39 0.06 -4.79 11.17
CA ILE A 39 1.37 -4.95 10.56
C ILE A 39 1.45 -4.10 9.30
N GLY A 40 2.25 -3.03 9.33
CA GLY A 40 2.53 -2.21 8.16
C GLY A 40 3.60 -2.80 7.26
N VAL A 41 3.34 -2.86 5.95
CA VAL A 41 4.34 -3.29 4.98
C VAL A 41 5.24 -2.11 4.59
N LEU A 42 6.53 -2.25 4.85
CA LEU A 42 7.51 -1.23 4.52
C LEU A 42 7.86 -1.26 3.03
N LYS A 43 8.11 -0.11 2.40
CA LYS A 43 8.15 1.25 2.99
C LYS A 43 6.88 2.06 2.73
N GLY A 44 6.14 1.73 1.68
CA GLY A 44 5.12 2.61 1.15
C GLY A 44 3.91 2.80 2.06
N ALA A 45 3.56 1.81 2.86
CA ALA A 45 2.38 1.87 3.73
C ALA A 45 2.58 2.78 4.96
N VAL A 46 3.79 3.27 5.25
CA VAL A 46 4.10 3.98 6.51
C VAL A 46 3.20 5.18 6.76
N VAL A 47 2.96 6.02 5.74
CA VAL A 47 2.14 7.23 5.88
C VAL A 47 0.68 6.86 6.11
N PHE A 48 0.15 5.95 5.28
CA PHE A 48 -1.23 5.46 5.42
C PHE A 48 -1.47 4.77 6.76
N LEU A 49 -0.55 3.89 7.19
CA LEU A 49 -0.61 3.22 8.48
C LEU A 49 -0.70 4.24 9.62
N ALA A 50 0.18 5.25 9.63
CA ALA A 50 0.22 6.25 10.69
C ALA A 50 -1.08 7.06 10.80
N ASP A 51 -1.74 7.33 9.67
CA ASP A 51 -3.04 7.99 9.67
C ASP A 51 -4.15 7.03 10.11
N LEU A 52 -4.14 5.78 9.61
CA LEU A 52 -5.13 4.76 9.93
C LEU A 52 -5.17 4.46 11.43
N ILE A 53 -4.02 4.22 12.07
CA ILE A 53 -3.97 3.86 13.49
C ILE A 53 -4.43 4.99 14.41
N ARG A 54 -4.27 6.26 13.99
CA ARG A 54 -4.73 7.42 14.77
C ARG A 54 -6.24 7.59 14.75
N GLU A 55 -6.90 7.03 13.74
CA GLU A 55 -8.36 7.06 13.58
C GLU A 55 -9.04 5.82 14.16
N LEU A 56 -8.29 4.78 14.57
CA LEU A 56 -8.87 3.60 15.24
C LEU A 56 -9.43 3.98 16.61
N THR A 57 -10.61 3.46 16.94
CA THR A 57 -11.28 3.68 18.24
C THR A 57 -11.13 2.49 19.19
N ILE A 58 -10.21 1.57 18.89
CA ILE A 58 -9.90 0.37 19.66
C ILE A 58 -8.38 0.32 19.91
N PRO A 59 -7.92 -0.34 21.00
CA PRO A 59 -6.50 -0.57 21.19
C PRO A 59 -5.95 -1.47 20.07
N ALA A 60 -4.79 -1.12 19.55
CA ALA A 60 -4.07 -1.89 18.56
C ALA A 60 -2.57 -1.83 18.84
N GLU A 61 -1.90 -2.97 18.72
CA GLU A 61 -0.44 -3.02 18.66
C GLU A 61 0.01 -2.82 17.22
N VAL A 62 1.15 -2.16 17.02
CA VAL A 62 1.68 -1.85 15.70
C VAL A 62 3.05 -2.47 15.54
N ASP A 63 3.26 -3.15 14.41
CA ASP A 63 4.54 -3.71 14.02
C ASP A 63 4.74 -3.55 12.50
N PHE A 64 5.91 -3.94 12.01
CA PHE A 64 6.30 -3.74 10.62
C PHE A 64 6.87 -5.01 10.01
N ILE A 65 6.65 -5.19 8.71
CA ILE A 65 7.36 -6.17 7.91
C ILE A 65 7.98 -5.50 6.70
N GLY A 66 9.26 -5.80 6.44
CA GLY A 66 9.98 -5.30 5.28
C GLY A 66 9.99 -6.34 4.18
N LEU A 67 9.60 -5.95 2.97
CA LEU A 67 9.62 -6.80 1.78
C LEU A 67 10.39 -6.07 0.67
N SER A 68 11.27 -6.78 -0.03
CA SER A 68 11.92 -6.29 -1.24
C SER A 68 11.80 -7.29 -2.39
N SER A 69 11.61 -6.77 -3.60
CA SER A 69 11.71 -7.57 -4.83
C SER A 69 13.18 -7.85 -5.16
N TYR A 70 13.51 -9.06 -5.60
CA TYR A 70 14.82 -9.33 -6.19
C TYR A 70 14.96 -8.64 -7.57
N GLY A 71 16.02 -7.83 -7.72
CA GLY A 71 16.40 -7.14 -8.96
C GLY A 71 15.88 -5.69 -9.08
N ASP A 72 16.68 -4.81 -9.69
CA ASP A 72 16.42 -3.37 -9.89
C ASP A 72 15.26 -3.05 -10.87
N GLY A 73 14.38 -4.01 -11.12
CA GLY A 73 13.38 -3.98 -12.18
C GLY A 73 11.95 -3.82 -11.65
N VAL A 74 11.24 -2.87 -12.24
CA VAL A 74 9.78 -2.76 -12.15
C VAL A 74 9.18 -4.11 -12.58
N THR A 75 8.52 -4.81 -11.66
CA THR A 75 7.68 -6.01 -11.89
C THR A 75 8.34 -7.40 -11.88
N THR A 76 9.09 -7.76 -10.84
CA THR A 76 9.34 -9.18 -10.52
C THR A 76 9.25 -9.45 -9.02
N CYS A 77 8.04 -9.69 -8.49
CA CYS A 77 7.81 -10.13 -7.10
C CYS A 77 7.77 -11.67 -6.95
N GLY A 78 8.44 -12.41 -7.84
CA GLY A 78 8.43 -13.88 -7.83
C GLY A 78 9.27 -14.49 -6.69
N GLU A 79 10.28 -13.75 -6.25
CA GLU A 79 11.07 -14.03 -5.06
C GLU A 79 11.02 -12.75 -4.22
N VAL A 80 10.36 -12.82 -3.06
CA VAL A 80 10.28 -11.70 -2.12
C VAL A 80 11.26 -11.97 -0.99
N GLU A 81 12.22 -11.08 -0.79
CA GLU A 81 13.10 -11.12 0.37
C GLU A 81 12.44 -10.40 1.54
N VAL A 82 12.39 -11.05 2.70
CA VAL A 82 11.96 -10.40 3.94
C VAL A 82 13.15 -9.64 4.52
N THR A 83 13.08 -8.31 4.51
CA THR A 83 14.16 -7.42 4.96
C THR A 83 14.02 -6.98 6.40
N ALA A 84 12.81 -7.12 6.97
CA ALA A 84 12.56 -6.90 8.39
C ALA A 84 11.41 -7.80 8.84
N PHE A 85 11.55 -8.41 10.02
CA PHE A 85 10.52 -9.26 10.61
C PHE A 85 9.75 -8.51 11.71
N PRO A 86 8.46 -8.81 11.89
CA PRO A 86 7.73 -8.38 13.07
C PRO A 86 8.42 -8.89 14.35
N ALA A 87 8.53 -8.03 15.35
CA ALA A 87 9.02 -8.38 16.69
C ALA A 87 7.92 -9.01 17.56
N ALA A 88 6.67 -8.64 17.34
CA ALA A 88 5.51 -9.13 18.06
C ALA A 88 5.21 -10.60 17.71
N SER A 89 4.67 -11.34 18.68
CA SER A 89 4.14 -12.68 18.40
C SER A 89 2.93 -12.60 17.48
N ILE A 90 2.87 -13.46 16.48
CA ILE A 90 1.75 -13.59 15.53
C ILE A 90 0.74 -14.66 15.98
N GLU A 91 1.18 -15.63 16.77
CA GLU A 91 0.37 -16.81 17.13
C GLU A 91 -0.88 -16.42 17.91
N SER A 92 -2.02 -17.00 17.51
CA SER A 92 -3.34 -16.78 18.14
C SER A 92 -3.82 -15.32 18.16
N ARG A 93 -3.22 -14.42 17.37
CA ARG A 93 -3.64 -13.01 17.29
C ARG A 93 -4.47 -12.70 16.05
N HIS A 94 -5.26 -11.64 16.15
CA HIS A 94 -5.94 -11.05 15.00
C HIS A 94 -5.00 -10.09 14.29
N ILE A 95 -4.60 -10.44 13.06
CA ILE A 95 -3.66 -9.66 12.27
C ILE A 95 -4.40 -8.85 11.21
N LEU A 96 -4.08 -7.56 11.14
CA LEU A 96 -4.43 -6.68 10.03
C LEU A 96 -3.16 -6.23 9.31
N VAL A 97 -2.94 -6.75 8.11
CA VAL A 97 -1.85 -6.30 7.24
C VAL A 97 -2.29 -4.99 6.57
N VAL A 98 -1.44 -3.98 6.63
CA VAL A 98 -1.67 -2.66 6.00
C VAL A 98 -0.65 -2.47 4.87
N GLU A 99 -1.16 -2.41 3.65
CA GLU A 99 -0.41 -2.22 2.40
C GLU A 99 -0.75 -0.88 1.74
N ASP A 100 0.19 -0.33 0.98
CA ASP A 100 -0.05 0.88 0.20
C ASP A 100 -0.80 0.56 -1.11
N ILE A 101 -0.33 -0.42 -1.86
CA ILE A 101 -0.92 -0.77 -3.16
C ILE A 101 -0.88 -2.27 -3.41
N ILE A 102 -2.04 -2.87 -3.68
CA ILE A 102 -2.12 -4.26 -4.14
C ILE A 102 -2.35 -4.28 -5.64
N ASP A 103 -1.30 -4.70 -6.34
CA ASP A 103 -1.25 -4.78 -7.80
C ASP A 103 -1.50 -6.24 -8.26
N THR A 104 -0.44 -6.95 -8.66
CA THR A 104 -0.51 -8.36 -9.09
C THR A 104 -0.96 -9.31 -7.97
N GLY A 105 -0.78 -8.91 -6.71
CA GLY A 105 -1.09 -9.70 -5.52
C GLY A 105 -0.02 -10.73 -5.13
N LEU A 106 1.06 -10.89 -5.91
CA LEU A 106 2.10 -11.89 -5.66
C LEU A 106 2.83 -11.68 -4.33
N CYS A 107 3.24 -10.44 -4.07
CA CYS A 107 3.92 -10.07 -2.82
C CYS A 107 3.02 -10.34 -1.60
N LEU A 108 1.77 -9.92 -1.70
CA LEU A 108 0.77 -10.13 -0.65
C LEU A 108 0.50 -11.62 -0.43
N ASP A 109 0.37 -12.43 -1.47
CA ASP A 109 0.16 -13.89 -1.34
C ASP A 109 1.33 -14.57 -0.59
N ALA A 110 2.58 -14.21 -0.92
CA ALA A 110 3.75 -14.70 -0.20
C ALA A 110 3.74 -14.28 1.28
N LEU A 111 3.40 -13.01 1.56
CA LEU A 111 3.25 -12.49 2.92
C LEU A 111 2.15 -13.23 3.70
N LEU A 112 0.98 -13.44 3.10
CA LEU A 112 -0.13 -14.13 3.74
C LEU A 112 0.22 -15.58 4.08
N LYS A 113 0.94 -16.29 3.20
CA LYS A 113 1.49 -17.63 3.49
C LYS A 113 2.48 -17.60 4.64
N PHE A 114 3.38 -16.62 4.66
CA PHE A 114 4.35 -16.42 5.74
C PHE A 114 3.68 -16.19 7.10
N LEU A 115 2.64 -15.36 7.16
CA LEU A 115 1.89 -15.09 8.39
C LEU A 115 1.05 -16.30 8.80
N ALA A 116 0.38 -16.98 7.86
CA ALA A 116 -0.44 -18.16 8.13
C ALA A 116 0.36 -19.30 8.77
N ALA A 117 1.62 -19.50 8.35
CA ALA A 117 2.52 -20.50 8.93
C ALA A 117 2.79 -20.30 10.43
N ARG A 118 2.54 -19.08 10.96
CA ARG A 118 2.70 -18.73 12.38
C ARG A 118 1.41 -18.85 13.20
N ARG A 119 0.35 -19.42 12.61
CA ARG A 119 -0.93 -19.75 13.27
C ARG A 119 -1.61 -18.56 13.96
N PRO A 120 -1.86 -17.44 13.26
CA PRO A 120 -2.68 -16.36 13.79
C PRO A 120 -4.14 -16.83 13.96
N ALA A 121 -4.89 -16.13 14.82
CA ALA A 121 -6.35 -16.35 14.94
C ALA A 121 -7.10 -15.91 13.67
N SER A 122 -6.64 -14.84 13.02
CA SER A 122 -7.10 -14.43 11.70
C SER A 122 -6.08 -13.54 11.01
N VAL A 123 -6.05 -13.52 9.68
CA VAL A 123 -5.33 -12.51 8.90
C VAL A 123 -6.31 -11.82 7.96
N ARG A 124 -6.36 -10.49 7.99
CA ARG A 124 -7.08 -9.67 7.02
C ARG A 124 -6.16 -8.60 6.45
N VAL A 125 -6.53 -8.06 5.30
CA VAL A 125 -5.73 -7.07 4.58
C VAL A 125 -6.51 -5.76 4.45
N CYS A 126 -5.84 -4.66 4.76
CA CYS A 126 -6.25 -3.29 4.48
C CYS A 126 -5.27 -2.68 3.47
N ALA A 127 -5.78 -2.15 2.37
CA ALA A 127 -4.95 -1.51 1.36
C ALA A 127 -5.43 -0.08 1.09
N LEU A 128 -4.49 0.85 1.03
CA LEU A 128 -4.77 2.21 0.57
C LEU A 128 -5.31 2.17 -0.87
N MET A 129 -4.67 1.39 -1.75
CA MET A 129 -5.08 1.22 -3.14
C MET A 129 -5.17 -0.24 -3.55
N ASP A 130 -6.19 -0.57 -4.34
CA ASP A 130 -6.35 -1.89 -4.96
C ASP A 130 -6.52 -1.78 -6.47
N LYS A 131 -5.82 -2.63 -7.22
CA LYS A 131 -5.94 -2.78 -8.68
C LYS A 131 -6.39 -4.20 -9.05
N PRO A 132 -7.66 -4.57 -8.82
CA PRO A 132 -8.15 -5.92 -9.12
C PRO A 132 -7.94 -6.35 -10.58
N ALA A 133 -7.99 -5.40 -11.52
CA ALA A 133 -7.80 -5.67 -12.95
C ALA A 133 -6.39 -6.21 -13.31
N ARG A 134 -5.40 -6.05 -12.42
CA ARG A 134 -4.02 -6.52 -12.62
C ARG A 134 -3.68 -7.79 -11.87
N ARG A 135 -4.67 -8.36 -11.16
CA ARG A 135 -4.45 -9.47 -10.25
C ARG A 135 -4.02 -10.73 -11.02
N GLN A 136 -2.93 -11.34 -10.57
CA GLN A 136 -2.42 -12.61 -11.09
C GLN A 136 -2.71 -13.78 -10.15
N VAL A 137 -2.89 -13.48 -8.86
CA VAL A 137 -3.23 -14.47 -7.82
C VAL A 137 -4.42 -14.01 -6.99
N LYS A 138 -5.28 -14.93 -6.59
CA LYS A 138 -6.45 -14.59 -5.77
C LYS A 138 -6.00 -14.22 -4.35
N VAL A 139 -6.13 -12.95 -4.01
CA VAL A 139 -5.94 -12.41 -2.65
C VAL A 139 -7.18 -11.63 -2.24
N GLU A 140 -7.64 -11.86 -1.01
CA GLU A 140 -8.81 -11.18 -0.46
C GLU A 140 -8.39 -9.90 0.26
N VAL A 141 -9.01 -8.78 -0.13
CA VAL A 141 -8.77 -7.45 0.46
C VAL A 141 -10.01 -7.08 1.24
N ALA A 142 -9.95 -7.24 2.57
CA ALA A 142 -11.09 -7.00 3.45
C ALA A 142 -11.47 -5.50 3.53
N TYR A 143 -10.46 -4.63 3.45
CA TYR A 143 -10.62 -3.19 3.51
C TYR A 143 -9.82 -2.55 2.36
N SER A 144 -10.52 -1.99 1.38
CA SER A 144 -9.90 -1.28 0.25
C SER A 144 -10.28 0.19 0.34
N GLY A 145 -9.28 1.07 0.28
CA GLY A 145 -9.47 2.52 0.27
C GLY A 145 -9.93 3.01 -1.10
N PHE A 146 -9.02 3.03 -2.06
CA PHE A 146 -9.28 3.44 -3.44
C PHE A 146 -9.12 2.25 -4.40
N THR A 147 -10.08 2.05 -5.29
CA THR A 147 -9.93 1.11 -6.41
C THR A 147 -9.57 1.87 -7.67
N LEU A 148 -8.50 1.46 -8.35
CA LEU A 148 -7.98 2.17 -9.51
C LEU A 148 -7.75 1.24 -10.72
N PRO A 149 -7.85 1.76 -11.95
CA PRO A 149 -7.33 1.09 -13.13
C PRO A 149 -5.79 1.08 -13.12
N ASP A 150 -5.17 0.57 -14.19
CA ASP A 150 -3.72 0.56 -14.32
C ASP A 150 -3.16 1.98 -14.58
N LYS A 151 -2.92 2.71 -13.49
CA LYS A 151 -2.25 4.02 -13.49
C LYS A 151 -1.06 4.00 -12.56
N PHE A 152 0.05 4.61 -12.99
CA PHE A 152 1.19 4.82 -12.09
C PHE A 152 0.88 5.98 -11.14
N VAL A 153 1.05 5.77 -9.83
CA VAL A 153 0.66 6.73 -8.79
C VAL A 153 1.79 6.97 -7.81
N VAL A 154 1.88 8.18 -7.29
CA VAL A 154 2.89 8.61 -6.32
C VAL A 154 2.29 9.53 -5.27
N GLY A 155 2.99 9.71 -4.15
CA GLY A 155 2.54 10.53 -3.03
C GLY A 155 1.83 9.73 -1.95
N TYR A 156 1.72 10.34 -0.78
CA TYR A 156 1.12 9.74 0.41
C TYR A 156 1.75 8.38 0.77
N GLY A 157 3.09 8.34 0.76
CA GLY A 157 3.86 7.11 0.98
C GLY A 157 4.23 6.36 -0.29
N LEU A 158 3.44 6.46 -1.38
CA LEU A 158 3.72 5.85 -2.69
C LEU A 158 4.91 6.54 -3.37
N ASP A 159 5.71 5.80 -4.15
CA ASP A 159 6.93 6.33 -4.77
C ASP A 159 7.13 5.99 -6.24
N PHE A 160 8.01 6.76 -6.85
CA PHE A 160 8.73 6.39 -8.07
C PHE A 160 10.23 6.56 -7.80
N ALA A 161 11.00 5.47 -7.87
CA ALA A 161 12.45 5.47 -7.61
C ALA A 161 12.83 6.17 -6.28
N GLN A 162 12.09 5.85 -5.21
CA GLN A 162 12.22 6.42 -3.86
C GLN A 162 11.90 7.92 -3.74
N ARG A 163 11.35 8.54 -4.80
CA ARG A 163 10.91 9.94 -4.80
C ARG A 163 9.40 10.05 -4.56
N TYR A 164 8.95 11.24 -4.21
CA TYR A 164 7.54 11.65 -4.10
C TYR A 164 6.75 11.13 -2.88
N ARG A 165 7.29 10.21 -2.06
CA ARG A 165 6.59 9.68 -0.86
C ARG A 165 6.05 10.77 0.07
N GLN A 166 6.78 11.87 0.19
CA GLN A 166 6.48 12.98 1.09
C GLN A 166 5.32 13.87 0.61
N LEU A 167 4.86 13.71 -0.63
CA LEU A 167 3.73 14.48 -1.12
C LEU A 167 2.47 14.11 -0.31
N PRO A 168 1.67 15.08 0.12
CA PRO A 168 0.56 14.81 1.03
C PRO A 168 -0.74 14.43 0.32
N GLN A 169 -0.77 14.57 -1.01
CA GLN A 169 -1.84 14.09 -1.89
C GLN A 169 -1.32 12.92 -2.74
N ILE A 170 -2.23 12.25 -3.42
CA ILE A 170 -1.88 11.20 -4.39
C ILE A 170 -2.05 11.76 -5.80
N TYR A 171 -1.04 11.50 -6.63
CA TYR A 171 -0.96 11.97 -8.01
C TYR A 171 -0.80 10.80 -8.96
N THR A 172 -1.28 10.94 -10.19
CA THR A 172 -0.84 10.10 -11.29
C THR A 172 0.44 10.67 -11.89
N LEU A 173 1.37 9.78 -12.27
CA LEU A 173 2.58 10.13 -12.99
C LEU A 173 2.32 9.94 -14.49
N GLU A 174 2.29 11.02 -15.26
CA GLU A 174 2.07 10.99 -16.71
C GLU A 174 3.36 11.42 -17.43
N GLU A 175 3.66 10.81 -18.58
CA GLU A 175 4.76 11.28 -19.42
C GLU A 175 4.45 12.69 -19.92
N ALA A 176 5.39 13.62 -19.72
CA ALA A 176 5.24 14.96 -20.26
C ALA A 176 5.22 14.89 -21.80
N PRO A 177 4.33 15.64 -22.47
CA PRO A 177 4.31 15.69 -23.92
C PRO A 177 5.67 16.16 -24.44
N VAL A 178 6.23 15.44 -25.41
CA VAL A 178 7.45 15.86 -26.11
C VAL A 178 7.16 17.20 -26.78
N GLU A 179 7.85 18.26 -26.35
CA GLU A 179 7.82 19.54 -27.06
C GLU A 179 8.29 19.28 -28.50
N ARG A 180 7.38 19.40 -29.47
CA ARG A 180 7.79 19.44 -30.88
C ARG A 180 8.61 20.70 -31.05
N GLN A 181 9.93 20.55 -31.22
CA GLN A 181 10.75 21.63 -31.74
C GLN A 181 10.11 22.12 -33.03
N LEU A 182 9.56 23.33 -32.98
CA LEU A 182 9.17 24.06 -34.17
C LEU A 182 10.45 24.22 -34.99
N ALA A 183 10.52 23.54 -36.13
CA ALA A 183 11.51 23.81 -37.14
C ALA A 183 11.31 25.27 -37.57
N SER A 184 12.18 26.15 -37.09
CA SER A 184 12.39 27.45 -37.71
C SER A 184 13.17 27.19 -39.00
N ASP A 185 12.44 26.90 -40.08
CA ASP A 185 12.97 27.04 -41.42
C ASP A 185 12.92 28.54 -41.77
N ASP A 186 14.06 29.23 -41.61
CA ASP A 186 14.39 30.48 -42.29
C ASP A 186 15.73 30.30 -43.03
#